data_AF-A0A7L6N310-F1
#
_entry.id   AF-A0A7L6N310-F1
#
_cell.length_a   1.000
_cell.length_b   1.000
_cell.length_c   1.000
_cell.angle_alpha   90.00
_cell.angle_beta   90.00
_cell.angle_gamma   90.00
#
_symmetry.space_group_name_H-M   'P 1'
#
loop_
_entity.id
_entity.type
_entity.pdbx_description
1 polymer ?
#
loop_
_entity_poly.entity_id
_entity_poly.type
_entity_poly.pdbx_seq_one_letter_code
_entity_poly.pdbx_strand_id
1 'polypeptide(L)' 'MPNNNLYKGKFIISIYDKYDNLVTVLDNAREFAFLFDKSFNTATSLLSKLFHKKILSFYHHKTMLKAFFIEDKDYS' A
#
# COMPACT_ATOMS: atom_id res chain seq x y z
N MET A 1 -17.39 -5.44 -15.60
CA MET A 1 -16.83 -4.52 -14.58
C MET A 1 -15.32 -4.49 -14.74
N PRO A 2 -14.66 -3.32 -14.79
CA PRO A 2 -13.22 -3.31 -15.03
C PRO A 2 -12.48 -3.87 -13.81
N ASN A 3 -11.58 -4.82 -14.06
CA ASN A 3 -10.83 -5.58 -13.07
C ASN A 3 -9.94 -4.68 -12.21
N ASN A 4 -10.35 -4.46 -10.96
CA ASN A 4 -9.59 -3.72 -9.93
C ASN A 4 -8.41 -4.53 -9.34
N ASN A 5 -7.84 -5.50 -10.08
CA ASN A 5 -6.89 -6.50 -9.58
C ASN A 5 -5.41 -6.11 -9.75
N LEU A 6 -5.07 -4.82 -9.78
CA LEU A 6 -3.68 -4.37 -10.06
C LEU A 6 -2.64 -4.78 -9.00
N TYR A 7 -3.05 -5.12 -7.77
CA TYR A 7 -2.14 -5.53 -6.69
C TYR A 7 -2.46 -6.91 -6.08
N LYS A 8 -3.49 -7.63 -6.57
CA LYS A 8 -3.87 -8.91 -5.97
C LYS A 8 -2.84 -9.99 -6.32
N GLY A 9 -2.03 -10.37 -5.33
CA GLY A 9 -1.15 -11.53 -5.38
C GLY A 9 0.13 -11.34 -6.19
N LYS A 10 0.48 -10.14 -6.66
CA LYS A 10 1.76 -9.92 -7.36
C LYS A 10 2.74 -9.05 -6.61
N PHE A 11 2.25 -8.30 -5.62
CA PHE A 11 3.06 -7.33 -4.91
C PHE A 11 2.75 -7.36 -3.42
N ILE A 12 3.81 -7.46 -2.63
CA ILE A 12 3.79 -7.20 -1.21
C ILE A 12 4.00 -5.69 -1.00
N ILE A 13 3.21 -5.10 -0.09
CA ILE A 13 3.26 -3.68 0.22
C ILE A 13 4.03 -3.50 1.53
N SER A 14 5.23 -2.96 1.44
CA SER A 14 6.06 -2.62 2.60
C SER A 14 5.89 -1.15 2.96
N ILE A 15 5.66 -0.85 4.24
CA ILE A 15 5.42 0.50 4.75
C ILE A 15 6.58 0.93 5.62
N TYR A 16 7.10 2.12 5.36
CA TYR A 16 8.22 2.70 6.11
C TYR A 16 7.83 4.06 6.70
N ASP A 17 8.43 4.41 7.81
CA ASP A 17 8.29 5.75 8.39
C ASP A 17 9.21 6.78 7.68
N LYS A 18 9.20 8.01 8.18
CA LYS A 18 10.04 9.10 7.65
C LYS A 18 11.55 8.91 7.88
N TYR A 19 11.94 8.00 8.76
CA TYR A 19 13.32 7.65 9.07
C TYR A 19 13.75 6.36 8.36
N ASP A 20 12.94 5.89 7.40
CA ASP A 20 13.15 4.66 6.66
C ASP A 20 13.20 3.39 7.54
N ASN A 21 12.54 3.43 8.71
CA ASN A 21 12.28 2.22 9.49
C ASN A 21 11.08 1.47 8.92
N LEU A 22 11.20 0.15 8.78
CA LEU A 22 10.08 -0.70 8.40
C LEU A 22 9.03 -0.70 9.51
N VAL A 23 7.80 -0.30 9.16
CA VAL A 23 6.64 -0.26 10.06
C VAL A 23 5.84 -1.55 9.95
N THR A 24 5.54 -1.98 8.73
CA THR A 24 4.75 -3.19 8.47
C THR A 24 4.95 -3.69 7.04
N VAL A 25 4.49 -4.90 6.79
CA VAL A 25 4.33 -5.52 5.48
C VAL A 25 2.88 -5.97 5.33
N LEU A 26 2.28 -5.81 4.15
CA LEU A 26 0.86 -6.06 3.88
C LEU A 26 0.68 -6.74 2.52
N ASP A 27 -0.24 -7.68 2.43
CA ASP A 27 -0.44 -8.48 1.21
C ASP A 27 -1.48 -7.86 0.26
N ASN A 28 -2.34 -6.98 0.77
CA ASN A 28 -3.46 -6.44 0.00
C ASN A 28 -4.03 -5.14 0.58
N ALA A 29 -4.90 -4.48 -0.20
CA ALA A 29 -5.55 -3.25 0.23
C ALA A 29 -6.55 -3.41 1.38
N ARG A 30 -7.03 -4.63 1.69
CA ARG A 30 -7.92 -4.83 2.85
C ARG A 30 -7.14 -4.73 4.15
N GLU A 31 -5.97 -5.36 4.22
CA GLU A 31 -5.05 -5.20 5.36
C GLU A 31 -4.59 -3.75 5.50
N PHE A 32 -4.26 -3.09 4.39
CA PHE A 32 -3.94 -1.67 4.41
C PHE A 32 -5.10 -0.82 4.94
N ALA A 33 -6.34 -1.09 4.50
CA ALA A 33 -7.52 -0.38 4.95
C ALA A 33 -7.74 -0.57 6.46
N PHE A 34 -7.60 -1.80 6.94
CA PHE A 34 -7.74 -2.15 8.35
C PHE A 34 -6.67 -1.47 9.21
N LEU A 35 -5.39 -1.59 8.85
CA LEU A 35 -4.29 -1.09 9.67
C LEU A 35 -4.23 0.44 9.75
N PHE A 36 -4.64 1.15 8.69
CA PHE A 36 -4.55 2.61 8.63
C PHE A 36 -5.88 3.33 8.82
N ASP A 37 -6.90 2.62 9.32
CA ASP A 37 -8.26 3.12 9.55
C ASP A 37 -8.85 3.85 8.34
N LYS A 38 -8.76 3.21 7.16
CA LYS A 38 -9.28 3.74 5.90
C LYS A 38 -10.41 2.89 5.38
N SER A 39 -11.35 3.51 4.67
CA SER A 39 -12.29 2.74 3.85
C SER A 39 -11.52 1.95 2.79
N PHE A 40 -12.05 0.78 2.40
CA PHE A 40 -11.44 -0.04 1.35
C PHE A 40 -11.24 0.72 0.02
N ASN A 41 -12.21 1.57 -0.34
CA ASN A 41 -12.12 2.40 -1.54
C ASN A 41 -11.01 3.45 -1.44
N THR A 42 -10.87 4.09 -0.27
CA THR A 42 -9.78 5.04 -0.01
C THR A 42 -8.43 4.34 -0.04
N ALA A 43 -8.29 3.19 0.61
CA ALA A 43 -7.07 2.39 0.59
C ALA A 43 -6.66 2.01 -0.83
N THR A 44 -7.60 1.49 -1.62
CA THR A 44 -7.36 1.13 -3.03
C THR A 44 -6.92 2.33 -3.87
N SER A 45 -7.59 3.47 -3.71
CA SER A 45 -7.23 4.71 -4.43
C SER A 45 -5.84 5.21 -4.03
N LEU A 46 -5.52 5.18 -2.74
CA LEU A 46 -4.23 5.63 -2.21
C LEU A 46 -3.09 4.73 -2.70
N LEU A 47 -3.25 3.42 -2.58
CA LEU A 47 -2.27 2.44 -3.06
C LEU A 47 -2.07 2.57 -4.57
N SER A 48 -3.13 2.78 -5.35
CA SER A 48 -3.01 3.04 -6.79
C SER A 48 -2.19 4.31 -7.07
N LYS A 49 -2.41 5.40 -6.33
CA LYS A 49 -1.61 6.63 -6.48
C LYS A 49 -0.15 6.42 -6.08
N LEU A 50 0.13 5.67 -5.02
CA LEU A 50 1.48 5.33 -4.56
C LEU A 50 2.21 4.45 -5.58
N PHE A 51 1.55 3.40 -6.08
CA PHE A 51 2.09 2.46 -7.08
C PHE A 51 2.50 3.18 -8.37
N HIS A 52 1.63 4.06 -8.87
CA HIS A 52 1.91 4.87 -10.06
C HIS A 52 2.79 6.11 -9.77
N LYS A 53 3.37 6.22 -8.56
CA LYS A 53 4.23 7.34 -8.12
C LYS A 53 3.58 8.73 -8.29
N LYS A 54 2.24 8.80 -8.29
CA LYS A 54 1.49 10.08 -8.31
C LYS A 54 1.59 10.80 -6.97
N ILE A 55 1.75 10.03 -5.90
CA ILE A 55 2.13 10.51 -4.56
C ILE A 55 3.25 9.59 -4.05
N LEU A 56 4.14 10.13 -3.22
CA LEU A 56 5.29 9.39 -2.68
C LEU A 56 5.07 8.90 -1.25
N SER A 57 4.12 9.51 -0.53
CA SER A 57 3.84 9.23 0.86
C SER A 57 2.39 9.54 1.21
N PHE A 58 1.97 9.09 2.38
CA PHE A 58 0.68 9.41 2.99
C PHE A 58 0.85 9.68 4.48
N TYR A 59 -0.12 10.35 5.09
CA TYR A 59 -0.14 10.60 6.52
C TYR A 59 -1.10 9.66 7.25
N HIS A 60 -0.68 9.20 8.42
CA HIS A 60 -1.50 8.48 9.38
C HIS A 60 -1.10 8.95 10.79
N HIS A 61 -2.07 9.44 11.58
CA HIS A 61 -1.84 10.07 12.89
C HIS A 61 -0.63 11.03 12.97
N LYS A 62 -0.51 11.95 12.00
CA LYS A 62 0.60 12.92 11.87
C LYS A 62 1.98 12.32 11.54
N THR A 63 2.06 11.02 11.36
CA THR A 63 3.26 10.33 10.88
C THR A 63 3.19 10.22 9.36
N MET A 64 4.26 10.65 8.69
CA MET A 64 4.43 10.44 7.25
C MET A 64 4.94 9.02 7.01
N LEU A 65 4.26 8.30 6.14
CA LEU A 65 4.56 6.92 5.77
C LEU A 65 4.79 6.81 4.27
N LYS A 66 5.76 5.98 3.88
CA LYS A 66 6.07 5.64 2.49
C LYS A 66 5.65 4.20 2.23
N ALA A 67 5.20 3.91 1.01
CA ALA A 67 4.85 2.55 0.60
C ALA A 67 5.74 2.11 -0.56
N PHE A 68 6.28 0.89 -0.49
CA PHE A 68 7.02 0.26 -1.56
C PHE A 68 6.35 -1.06 -1.93
N PHE A 69 6.28 -1.31 -3.24
CA PHE A 69 5.65 -2.49 -3.81
C PHE A 69 6.76 -3.43 -4.27
N ILE A 70 6.87 -4.58 -3.61
CA ILE A 70 7.88 -5.59 -3.88
C ILE A 70 7.18 -6.69 -4.69
N GLU A 71 7.69 -7.02 -5.88
CA GLU A 71 7.16 -8.14 -6.65
C GLU A 71 7.35 -9.43 -5.87
N ASP A 72 6.24 -10.12 -5.62
CA ASP A 72 6.23 -11.45 -5.06
C ASP A 72 6.44 -12.46 -6.20
N LYS A 73 7.66 -12.98 -6.31
CA LYS A 73 8.06 -13.88 -7.39
C LYS A 73 7.43 -15.26 -7.27
N ASP A 74 6.89 -15.62 -6.10
CA ASP A 74 6.28 -16.93 -5.85
C ASP A 74 4.84 -17.05 -6.40
N TYR A 75 4.28 -15.96 -6.94
CA TYR A 75 3.00 -15.94 -7.65
C TYR A 75 3.14 -15.98 -9.19
N SER A 76 4.30 -16.42 -9.69
CA SER A 76 4.59 -16.58 -11.13
C SER A 76 4.10 -17.91 -11.69
#